data_AF-A0A539DXB4-F1
#
_entry.id   AF-A0A539DXB4-F1
#
_cell.length_a   1.000
_cell.length_b   1.000
_cell.length_c   1.000
_cell.angle_alpha   90.00
_cell.angle_beta   90.00
_cell.angle_gamma   90.00
#
_symmetry.space_group_name_H-M   'P 1'
#
loop_
_entity.id
_entity.type
_entity.pdbx_description
1 polymer ?
#
loop_
_entity_poly.entity_id
_entity_poly.type
_entity_poly.pdbx_seq_one_letter_code
_entity_poly.pdbx_strand_id
1 'polypeptide(L)'
;MTSLQRAYVVLKPITTAPAGFLETAAAMDGLVRFNILLLFLGGALSVGISAAVWPVVRERGYRLGLWMLALAAANFTLQLIENAHWLTMLSVSHAYADADAAGAEAYRPIGIAVRSAWRWAHYSHILVVVGWFFALYAALFRSRVMPRALSAAGMATCGLHFVGITLPIFAGYRMPLPMLFGMPLGVATLAAAIWLMAKGFEASSPALTQAAPGVGRGNAHV
;
A
#
# COMPACT_ATOMS: atom_id res chain seq x y z
N MET A 1 -11.91 -1.01 12.71
CA MET A 1 -11.96 -0.43 11.33
C MET A 1 -10.83 0.59 11.24
N THR A 2 -9.73 0.23 10.58
CA THR A 2 -8.46 0.96 10.61
C THR A 2 -8.49 2.22 9.73
N SER A 3 -7.78 3.25 10.21
CA SER A 3 -7.70 4.62 9.69
C SER A 3 -7.41 4.75 8.19
N LEU A 4 -6.76 3.77 7.56
CA LEU A 4 -6.46 3.77 6.11
C LEU A 4 -7.69 3.55 5.23
N GLN A 5 -8.70 2.78 5.67
CA GLN A 5 -9.95 2.63 4.91
C GLN A 5 -10.85 3.87 5.01
N ARG A 6 -10.73 4.65 6.09
CA ARG A 6 -11.49 5.91 6.25
C ARG A 6 -11.07 6.96 5.21
N ALA A 7 -9.81 6.98 4.80
CA ALA A 7 -9.34 7.98 3.86
C ALA A 7 -10.04 7.85 2.49
N TYR A 8 -10.22 6.61 1.98
CA TYR A 8 -10.99 6.35 0.76
C TYR A 8 -12.52 6.50 0.93
N VAL A 9 -13.08 6.21 2.11
CA VAL A 9 -14.52 6.39 2.37
C VAL A 9 -14.89 7.87 2.52
N VAL A 10 -14.02 8.68 3.10
CA VAL A 10 -14.24 10.13 3.25
C VAL A 10 -14.03 10.88 1.93
N LEU A 11 -13.10 10.42 1.08
CA LEU A 11 -12.90 10.96 -0.27
C LEU A 11 -13.89 10.40 -1.30
N LYS A 12 -14.83 9.56 -0.89
CA LYS A 12 -15.86 8.99 -1.77
C LYS A 12 -16.55 10.04 -2.64
N PRO A 13 -16.96 11.23 -2.15
CA PRO A 13 -17.59 12.28 -2.97
C PRO A 13 -16.71 12.75 -4.14
N ILE A 14 -15.39 12.79 -3.95
CA ILE A 14 -14.40 13.17 -4.97
C ILE A 14 -14.26 12.07 -6.04
N THR A 15 -14.55 10.82 -5.67
CA THR A 15 -14.34 9.66 -6.54
C THR A 15 -15.59 9.21 -7.31
N THR A 16 -16.79 9.67 -6.94
CA THR A 16 -18.08 9.11 -7.40
C THR A 16 -18.60 9.64 -8.73
N ALA A 17 -18.32 10.90 -9.10
CA ALA A 17 -18.75 11.47 -10.38
C ALA A 17 -17.53 11.88 -11.23
N PRO A 18 -17.56 11.73 -12.57
CA PRO A 18 -16.41 12.01 -13.44
C PRO A 18 -15.81 13.42 -13.28
N ALA A 19 -16.65 14.40 -12.95
CA ALA A 19 -16.25 15.79 -12.68
C ALA A 19 -16.63 16.29 -11.28
N GLY A 20 -17.21 15.44 -10.42
CA GLY A 20 -17.70 15.87 -9.10
C GLY A 20 -16.59 16.35 -8.15
N PHE A 21 -15.34 15.98 -8.43
CA PHE A 21 -14.19 16.50 -7.69
C PHE A 21 -13.96 18.00 -7.90
N LEU A 22 -14.37 18.57 -9.05
CA LEU A 22 -14.16 20.00 -9.34
C LEU A 22 -14.83 20.88 -8.29
N GLU A 23 -16.03 20.50 -7.86
CA GLU A 23 -16.83 21.23 -6.87
C GLU A 23 -16.45 20.89 -5.43
N THR A 24 -15.82 19.74 -5.18
CA THR A 24 -15.67 19.19 -3.81
C THR A 24 -14.23 19.21 -3.29
N ALA A 25 -13.22 19.07 -4.16
CA ALA A 25 -11.85 18.84 -3.72
C ALA A 25 -11.22 20.09 -3.06
N ALA A 26 -11.47 21.29 -3.61
CA ALA A 26 -11.01 22.56 -3.04
C ALA A 26 -11.51 22.77 -1.60
N ALA A 27 -12.78 22.47 -1.34
CA ALA A 27 -13.39 22.55 0.00
C ALA A 27 -12.79 21.52 0.99
N MET A 28 -12.15 20.47 0.48
CA MET A 28 -11.54 19.39 1.27
C MET A 28 -10.00 19.41 1.23
N ASP A 29 -9.37 20.52 0.86
CA ASP A 29 -7.92 20.65 0.62
C ASP A 29 -7.05 19.99 1.70
N GLY A 30 -7.27 20.36 2.98
CA GLY A 30 -6.51 19.81 4.10
C GLY A 30 -6.63 18.29 4.24
N LEU A 31 -7.82 17.73 3.96
CA LEU A 31 -8.07 16.30 4.04
C LEU A 31 -7.43 15.55 2.87
N VAL A 32 -7.43 16.14 1.67
CA VAL A 32 -6.74 15.58 0.50
C VAL A 32 -5.23 15.52 0.75
N ARG A 33 -4.63 16.62 1.25
CA ARG A 33 -3.19 16.66 1.59
C ARG A 33 -2.84 15.67 2.69
N PHE A 34 -3.65 15.57 3.73
CA PHE A 34 -3.44 14.60 4.80
C PHE A 34 -3.51 13.15 4.29
N ASN A 35 -4.47 12.84 3.41
CA ASN A 35 -4.57 11.53 2.77
C ASN A 35 -3.32 11.19 1.95
N ILE A 36 -2.77 12.16 1.20
CA ILE A 36 -1.54 11.97 0.42
C ILE A 36 -0.36 11.59 1.33
N LEU A 37 -0.22 12.22 2.50
CA LEU A 37 0.82 11.89 3.47
C LEU A 37 0.68 10.47 4.03
N LEU A 38 -0.55 10.05 4.34
CA LEU A 38 -0.84 8.68 4.77
C LEU A 38 -0.51 7.65 3.69
N LEU A 39 -0.87 7.96 2.43
CA LEU A 39 -0.56 7.11 1.28
C LEU A 39 0.95 7.01 1.03
N PHE A 40 1.67 8.12 1.12
CA PHE A 40 3.13 8.14 1.04
C PHE A 40 3.77 7.25 2.11
N LEU A 41 3.32 7.39 3.37
CA LEU A 41 3.80 6.57 4.47
C LEU A 41 3.49 5.08 4.23
N GLY A 42 2.30 4.76 3.72
CA GLY A 42 1.92 3.39 3.36
C GLY A 42 2.87 2.76 2.33
N GLY A 43 3.23 3.52 1.29
CA GLY A 43 4.20 3.06 0.29
C GLY A 43 5.63 2.94 0.85
N ALA A 44 6.07 3.86 1.71
CA ALA A 44 7.37 3.75 2.37
C ALA A 44 7.45 2.53 3.31
N LEU A 45 6.36 2.24 4.03
CA LEU A 45 6.24 1.07 4.88
C LEU A 45 6.34 -0.24 4.10
N SER A 46 5.77 -0.33 2.89
CA SER A 46 5.88 -1.56 2.09
C SER A 46 7.32 -1.86 1.70
N VAL A 47 8.12 -0.83 1.38
CA VAL A 47 9.56 -0.94 1.16
C VAL A 47 10.28 -1.35 2.44
N GLY A 48 9.99 -0.69 3.57
CA GLY A 48 10.58 -1.00 4.87
C GLY A 48 10.32 -2.44 5.32
N ILE A 49 9.08 -2.93 5.19
CA ILE A 49 8.70 -4.31 5.48
C ILE A 49 9.48 -5.27 4.58
N SER A 50 9.60 -4.96 3.30
CA SER A 50 10.29 -5.82 2.33
C SER A 50 11.78 -5.91 2.62
N ALA A 51 12.40 -4.79 3.00
CA ALA A 51 13.79 -4.74 3.45
C ALA A 51 13.99 -5.51 4.77
N ALA A 52 13.07 -5.40 5.73
CA ALA A 52 13.16 -6.10 7.02
C ALA A 52 12.97 -7.63 6.87
N VAL A 53 12.10 -8.06 5.96
CA VAL A 53 11.81 -9.49 5.71
C VAL A 53 12.87 -10.13 4.80
N TRP A 54 13.62 -9.33 4.02
CA TRP A 54 14.64 -9.80 3.08
C TRP A 54 15.65 -10.82 3.66
N PRO A 55 16.28 -10.59 4.83
CA PRO A 55 17.27 -11.53 5.37
C PRO A 55 16.71 -12.92 5.62
N VAL A 56 15.45 -13.02 6.03
CA VAL A 56 14.76 -14.27 6.33
C VAL A 56 14.36 -15.02 5.05
N VAL A 57 13.92 -14.27 4.03
CA VAL A 57 13.42 -14.86 2.79
C VAL A 57 14.55 -15.28 1.86
N ARG A 58 15.65 -14.51 1.80
CA ARG A 58 16.76 -14.78 0.89
C ARG A 58 17.41 -16.15 1.15
N GLU A 59 17.43 -16.61 2.40
CA GLU A 59 17.99 -17.91 2.79
C GLU A 59 17.16 -19.09 2.26
N ARG A 60 15.85 -18.91 2.09
CA ARG A 60 14.92 -19.97 1.65
C ARG A 60 14.47 -19.84 0.19
N GLY A 61 14.84 -18.74 -0.47
CA GLY A 61 14.44 -18.43 -1.83
C GLY A 61 14.82 -17.01 -2.24
N TYR A 62 16.06 -16.83 -2.67
CA TYR A 62 16.59 -15.55 -3.16
C TYR A 62 15.67 -14.85 -4.18
N ARG A 63 15.16 -15.60 -5.18
CA ARG A 63 14.27 -15.07 -6.21
C ARG A 63 12.99 -14.44 -5.63
N LEU A 64 12.39 -15.05 -4.61
CA LEU A 64 11.18 -14.53 -3.97
C LEU A 64 11.47 -13.22 -3.21
N GLY A 65 12.59 -13.16 -2.51
CA GLY A 65 13.05 -11.93 -1.86
C GLY A 65 13.22 -10.80 -2.88
N LEU A 66 13.85 -11.10 -4.03
CA LEU A 66 14.10 -10.10 -5.08
C LEU A 66 12.80 -9.58 -5.68
N TRP A 67 11.87 -10.47 -6.00
CA TRP A 67 10.54 -10.07 -6.48
C TRP A 67 9.79 -9.22 -5.47
N MET A 68 9.85 -9.57 -4.19
CA MET A 68 9.17 -8.82 -3.14
C MET A 68 9.72 -7.39 -3.03
N LEU A 69 11.04 -7.22 -3.05
CA LEU A 69 11.67 -5.89 -3.00
C LEU A 69 11.39 -5.08 -4.27
N ALA A 70 11.46 -5.70 -5.45
CA ALA A 70 11.14 -5.06 -6.72
C ALA A 70 9.68 -4.59 -6.76
N LEU A 71 8.73 -5.43 -6.31
CA LEU A 71 7.32 -5.07 -6.21
C LEU A 71 7.07 -3.97 -5.18
N ALA A 72 7.82 -3.95 -4.07
CA ALA A 72 7.71 -2.87 -3.08
C ALA A 72 8.16 -1.52 -3.65
N ALA A 73 9.28 -1.51 -4.38
CA ALA A 73 9.77 -0.31 -5.06
C ALA A 73 8.82 0.17 -6.16
N ALA A 74 8.28 -0.76 -6.97
CA ALA A 74 7.27 -0.46 -7.98
C ALA A 74 5.98 0.09 -7.35
N ASN A 75 5.52 -0.52 -6.25
CA ASN A 75 4.39 -0.05 -5.47
C ASN A 75 4.60 1.38 -4.97
N PHE A 76 5.74 1.67 -4.34
CA PHE A 76 6.04 3.01 -3.86
C PHE A 76 6.08 4.03 -5.00
N THR A 77 6.66 3.68 -6.15
CA THR A 77 6.70 4.55 -7.32
C THR A 77 5.30 4.86 -7.85
N LEU A 78 4.43 3.84 -7.99
CA LEU A 78 3.05 4.04 -8.44
C LEU A 78 2.22 4.82 -7.43
N GLN A 79 2.48 4.65 -6.13
CA GLN A 79 1.86 5.44 -5.08
C GLN A 79 2.21 6.93 -5.21
N LEU A 80 3.46 7.26 -5.57
CA LEU A 80 3.87 8.65 -5.85
C LEU A 80 3.15 9.22 -7.07
N ILE A 81 2.99 8.43 -8.13
CA ILE A 81 2.26 8.84 -9.35
C ILE A 81 0.78 9.09 -9.01
N GLU A 82 0.14 8.19 -8.25
CA GLU A 82 -1.25 8.39 -7.81
C GLU A 82 -1.39 9.65 -6.94
N ASN A 83 -0.43 9.89 -6.03
CA ASN A 83 -0.40 11.10 -5.20
C ASN A 83 -0.25 12.39 -6.03
N ALA A 84 0.58 12.35 -7.09
CA ALA A 84 0.69 13.47 -8.02
C ALA A 84 -0.65 13.76 -8.69
N HIS A 85 -1.39 12.73 -9.11
CA HIS A 85 -2.72 12.90 -9.70
C HIS A 85 -3.76 13.44 -8.71
N TRP A 86 -3.69 13.06 -7.44
CA TRP A 86 -4.52 13.68 -6.38
C TRP A 86 -4.23 15.18 -6.24
N LEU A 87 -2.96 15.59 -6.25
CA LEU A 87 -2.58 17.00 -6.21
C LEU A 87 -3.02 17.74 -7.47
N THR A 88 -2.89 17.13 -8.64
CA THR A 88 -3.40 17.72 -9.90
C THR A 88 -4.91 17.92 -9.84
N MET A 89 -5.68 16.94 -9.37
CA MET A 89 -7.13 17.08 -9.17
C MET A 89 -7.46 18.23 -8.20
N LEU A 90 -6.69 18.39 -7.13
CA LEU A 90 -6.88 19.48 -6.16
C LEU A 90 -6.59 20.85 -6.79
N SER A 91 -5.48 20.98 -7.54
CA SER A 91 -5.14 22.22 -8.25
C SER A 91 -6.21 22.62 -9.28
N VAL A 92 -6.73 21.64 -10.03
CA VAL A 92 -7.79 21.89 -11.02
C VAL A 92 -9.11 22.28 -10.35
N SER A 93 -9.42 21.70 -9.18
CA SER A 93 -10.60 22.09 -8.40
C SER A 93 -10.50 23.52 -7.85
N HIS A 94 -9.33 23.94 -7.37
CA HIS A 94 -9.10 25.34 -6.99
C HIS A 94 -9.27 26.29 -8.18
N ALA A 95 -8.65 25.96 -9.32
CA ALA A 95 -8.78 26.77 -10.53
C ALA A 95 -10.22 26.85 -11.07
N TYR A 96 -11.01 25.79 -10.89
CA TYR A 96 -12.43 25.78 -11.20
C TYR A 96 -13.24 26.67 -10.25
N ALA A 97 -12.94 26.65 -8.95
CA ALA A 97 -13.64 27.46 -7.94
C ALA A 97 -13.42 28.97 -8.12
N ASP A 98 -12.25 29.36 -8.63
CA ASP A 98 -11.89 30.76 -8.90
C ASP A 98 -12.37 31.27 -10.27
N ALA A 99 -12.88 30.38 -11.14
CA ALA A 99 -13.30 30.73 -12.49
C ALA A 99 -14.70 31.36 -12.54
N ASP A 100 -14.92 32.25 -13.50
CA ASP A 100 -16.27 32.71 -13.86
C ASP A 100 -17.06 31.61 -14.60
N ALA A 101 -18.32 31.89 -14.94
CA ALA A 101 -19.20 30.91 -15.58
C ALA A 101 -18.66 30.38 -16.92
N ALA A 102 -17.97 31.22 -17.69
CA ALA A 102 -17.37 30.81 -18.97
C ALA A 102 -16.11 29.94 -18.74
N GLY A 103 -15.27 30.30 -17.76
CA GLY A 103 -14.11 29.52 -17.37
C GLY A 103 -14.48 28.16 -16.76
N ALA A 104 -15.54 28.09 -15.96
CA ALA A 104 -16.03 26.85 -15.35
C ALA A 104 -16.39 25.78 -16.40
N GLU A 105 -17.03 26.18 -17.50
CA GLU A 105 -17.34 25.27 -18.62
C GLU A 105 -16.08 24.76 -19.32
N ALA A 106 -15.02 25.57 -19.43
CA ALA A 106 -13.74 25.13 -20.00
C ALA A 106 -13.02 24.08 -19.12
N TYR A 107 -13.23 24.10 -17.80
CA TYR A 107 -12.61 23.16 -16.87
C TYR A 107 -13.33 21.80 -16.77
N ARG A 108 -14.60 21.69 -17.16
CA ARG A 108 -15.33 20.39 -17.17
C ARG A 108 -14.62 19.30 -17.98
N PRO A 109 -14.24 19.49 -19.26
CA PRO A 109 -13.54 18.45 -20.03
C PRO A 109 -12.14 18.15 -19.50
N ILE A 110 -11.44 19.17 -18.99
CA ILE A 110 -10.13 19.00 -18.32
C ILE A 110 -10.30 18.11 -17.09
N GLY A 111 -11.34 18.35 -16.30
CA GLY A 111 -11.65 17.56 -15.12
C GLY A 111 -11.85 16.08 -15.46
N ILE A 112 -12.62 15.78 -16.52
CA ILE A 112 -12.83 14.41 -17.00
C ILE A 112 -11.49 13.74 -17.37
N ALA A 113 -10.61 14.44 -18.10
CA ALA A 113 -9.31 13.92 -18.51
C ALA A 113 -8.40 13.63 -17.30
N VAL A 114 -8.28 14.58 -16.36
CA VAL A 114 -7.49 14.43 -15.13
C VAL A 114 -8.03 13.29 -14.26
N ARG A 115 -9.35 13.18 -14.13
CA ARG A 115 -9.99 12.08 -13.41
C ARG A 115 -9.70 10.73 -14.05
N SER A 116 -9.72 10.66 -15.38
CA SER A 116 -9.38 9.46 -16.13
C SER A 116 -7.91 9.05 -15.90
N ALA A 117 -6.98 10.00 -15.96
CA ALA A 117 -5.57 9.77 -15.67
C ALA A 117 -5.36 9.20 -14.25
N TRP A 118 -5.96 9.83 -13.24
CA TRP A 118 -6.00 9.31 -11.87
C TRP A 118 -6.51 7.87 -11.83
N ARG A 119 -7.62 7.57 -12.52
CA ARG A 119 -8.26 6.26 -12.49
C ARG A 119 -7.31 5.17 -12.99
N TRP A 120 -6.60 5.42 -14.07
CA TRP A 120 -5.66 4.46 -14.65
C TRP A 120 -4.40 4.29 -13.81
N ALA A 121 -3.88 5.38 -13.21
CA ALA A 121 -2.78 5.28 -12.25
C ALA A 121 -3.19 4.45 -11.02
N HIS A 122 -4.37 4.73 -10.47
CA HIS A 122 -4.92 4.01 -9.31
C HIS A 122 -5.08 2.51 -9.59
N TYR A 123 -5.66 2.12 -10.73
CA TYR A 123 -5.79 0.69 -11.06
C TYR A 123 -4.44 -0.01 -11.24
N SER A 124 -3.50 0.65 -11.91
CA SER A 124 -2.14 0.12 -12.09
C SER A 124 -1.45 -0.08 -10.74
N HIS A 125 -1.59 0.91 -9.85
CA HIS A 125 -1.08 0.84 -8.49
C HIS A 125 -1.71 -0.32 -7.69
N ILE A 126 -3.03 -0.50 -7.75
CA ILE A 126 -3.69 -1.60 -7.04
C ILE A 126 -3.19 -2.97 -7.53
N LEU A 127 -2.98 -3.17 -8.84
CA LEU A 127 -2.46 -4.44 -9.33
C LEU A 127 -1.06 -4.76 -8.78
N VAL A 128 -0.21 -3.75 -8.69
CA VAL A 128 1.14 -3.91 -8.13
C VAL A 128 1.11 -4.13 -6.62
N VAL A 129 0.30 -3.39 -5.85
CA VAL A 129 0.20 -3.59 -4.40
C VAL A 129 -0.35 -4.97 -4.06
N VAL A 130 -1.33 -5.48 -4.83
CA VAL A 130 -1.85 -6.84 -4.65
C VAL A 130 -0.77 -7.88 -4.96
N GLY A 131 0.02 -7.67 -6.02
CA GLY A 131 1.18 -8.51 -6.31
C GLY A 131 2.22 -8.51 -5.19
N TRP A 132 2.50 -7.33 -4.62
CA TRP A 132 3.39 -7.19 -3.47
C TRP A 132 2.87 -7.95 -2.24
N PHE A 133 1.58 -7.79 -1.89
CA PHE A 133 0.96 -8.53 -0.79
C PHE A 133 1.02 -10.05 -1.02
N PHE A 134 0.80 -10.52 -2.25
CA PHE A 134 0.92 -11.93 -2.58
C PHE A 134 2.35 -12.44 -2.33
N ALA A 135 3.37 -11.70 -2.76
CA ALA A 135 4.77 -12.04 -2.51
C ALA A 135 5.09 -12.07 -1.00
N LEU A 136 4.56 -11.11 -0.24
CA LEU A 136 4.70 -11.07 1.21
C LEU A 136 4.05 -12.29 1.88
N TYR A 137 2.81 -12.63 1.54
CA TYR A 137 2.15 -13.82 2.09
C TYR A 137 2.84 -15.13 1.68
N ALA A 138 3.37 -15.22 0.45
CA ALA A 138 4.18 -16.36 0.03
C ALA A 138 5.47 -16.48 0.85
N ALA A 139 6.12 -15.36 1.16
CA ALA A 139 7.28 -15.32 2.05
C ALA A 139 6.94 -15.77 3.48
N LEU A 140 5.83 -15.29 4.04
CA LEU A 140 5.34 -15.70 5.37
C LEU A 140 4.98 -17.20 5.41
N PHE A 141 4.35 -17.71 4.33
CA PHE A 141 4.03 -19.12 4.18
C PHE A 141 5.27 -20.02 4.14
N ARG A 142 6.34 -19.59 3.45
CA ARG A 142 7.61 -20.35 3.35
C ARG A 142 8.47 -20.25 4.60
N SER A 143 8.50 -19.09 5.24
CA SER A 143 9.27 -18.86 6.46
C SER A 143 8.65 -19.57 7.68
N ARG A 144 7.36 -19.95 7.61
CA ARG A 144 6.58 -20.50 8.74
C ARG A 144 6.54 -19.54 9.93
N VAL A 145 6.71 -18.24 9.66
CA VAL A 145 6.63 -17.20 10.69
C VAL A 145 5.22 -17.17 11.28
N MET A 146 4.19 -17.46 10.48
CA MET A 146 2.75 -17.45 10.80
C MET A 146 2.08 -18.79 10.42
N PRO A 147 0.92 -19.17 11.01
CA PRO A 147 0.16 -20.34 10.58
C PRO A 147 -0.02 -20.40 9.07
N ARG A 148 0.26 -21.56 8.50
CA ARG A 148 0.19 -21.78 7.04
C ARG A 148 -1.19 -21.51 6.49
N ALA A 149 -2.24 -21.85 7.25
CA ALA A 149 -3.63 -21.57 6.89
C ALA A 149 -3.89 -20.06 6.71
N LEU A 150 -3.39 -19.23 7.63
CA LEU A 150 -3.58 -17.77 7.55
C LEU A 150 -2.80 -17.14 6.39
N SER A 151 -1.58 -17.63 6.13
CA SER A 151 -0.78 -17.16 4.99
C SER A 151 -1.41 -17.59 3.65
N ALA A 152 -1.91 -18.83 3.56
CA ALA A 152 -2.61 -19.33 2.38
C ALA A 152 -3.94 -18.59 2.14
N ALA A 153 -4.68 -18.28 3.21
CA ALA A 153 -5.87 -17.44 3.12
C ALA A 153 -5.53 -16.05 2.58
N GLY A 154 -4.44 -15.42 3.05
CA GLY A 154 -3.95 -14.15 2.51
C GLY A 154 -3.58 -14.21 1.03
N MET A 155 -2.95 -15.29 0.57
CA MET A 155 -2.67 -15.49 -0.86
C MET A 155 -3.97 -15.66 -1.68
N ALA A 156 -4.95 -16.40 -1.15
CA ALA A 156 -6.24 -16.60 -1.81
C ALA A 156 -7.02 -15.29 -1.95
N THR A 157 -7.02 -14.44 -0.91
CA THR A 157 -7.66 -13.11 -0.98
C THR A 157 -6.95 -12.18 -1.95
N CYS A 158 -5.62 -12.26 -2.09
CA CYS A 158 -4.89 -11.54 -3.14
C CYS A 158 -5.34 -11.99 -4.54
N GLY A 159 -5.45 -13.30 -4.78
CA GLY A 159 -5.93 -13.84 -6.05
C GLY A 159 -7.35 -13.40 -6.37
N LEU A 160 -8.25 -13.43 -5.38
CA LEU A 160 -9.62 -12.95 -5.52
C LEU A 160 -9.66 -11.46 -5.86
N HIS A 161 -8.83 -10.64 -5.21
CA HIS A 161 -8.75 -9.21 -5.47
C HIS A 161 -8.21 -8.92 -6.88
N PHE A 162 -7.18 -9.65 -7.32
CA PHE A 162 -6.63 -9.55 -8.67
C PHE A 162 -7.70 -9.83 -9.74
N VAL A 163 -8.49 -10.90 -9.57
CA VAL A 163 -9.64 -11.20 -10.45
C VAL A 163 -10.70 -10.09 -10.37
N GLY A 164 -10.99 -9.61 -9.15
CA GLY A 164 -11.92 -8.52 -8.89
C GLY A 164 -11.62 -7.23 -9.66
N ILE A 165 -10.34 -6.93 -9.86
CA ILE A 165 -9.88 -5.73 -10.58
C ILE A 165 -9.80 -6.00 -12.09
N THR A 166 -9.25 -7.14 -12.50
CA THR A 166 -8.96 -7.42 -13.92
C THR A 166 -10.20 -7.76 -14.72
N LEU A 167 -11.15 -8.54 -14.19
CA LEU A 167 -12.33 -8.98 -14.94
C LEU A 167 -13.21 -7.81 -15.41
N PRO A 168 -13.55 -6.81 -14.56
CA PRO A 168 -14.35 -5.67 -15.01
C PRO A 168 -13.62 -4.79 -16.03
N ILE A 169 -12.30 -4.66 -15.90
CA ILE A 169 -11.49 -3.78 -16.75
C ILE A 169 -11.26 -4.39 -18.13
N PHE A 170 -10.86 -5.66 -18.19
CA PHE A 170 -10.45 -6.31 -19.45
C PHE A 170 -11.57 -7.08 -20.14
N ALA A 171 -12.53 -7.63 -19.39
CA ALA A 171 -13.63 -8.42 -19.95
C ALA A 171 -14.97 -7.66 -19.96
N GLY A 172 -15.01 -6.42 -19.46
CA GLY A 172 -16.25 -5.63 -19.34
C GLY A 172 -17.29 -6.24 -18.40
N TYR A 173 -16.90 -7.23 -17.58
CA TYR A 173 -17.81 -7.96 -16.72
C TYR A 173 -18.27 -7.09 -15.56
N ARG A 174 -19.57 -6.78 -15.51
CA ARG A 174 -20.17 -6.05 -14.39
C ARG A 174 -20.33 -6.98 -13.20
N MET A 175 -19.40 -6.90 -12.26
CA MET A 175 -19.48 -7.70 -11.03
C MET A 175 -20.67 -7.26 -10.16
N PRO A 176 -21.53 -8.19 -9.73
CA PRO A 176 -22.70 -7.86 -8.90
C PRO A 176 -22.33 -7.34 -7.50
N LEU A 177 -21.15 -7.71 -6.96
CA LEU A 177 -20.66 -7.26 -5.65
C LEU A 177 -19.16 -6.91 -5.70
N PRO A 178 -18.76 -5.73 -6.21
CA PRO A 178 -17.34 -5.35 -6.36
C PRO A 178 -16.58 -5.31 -5.01
N MET A 179 -17.26 -4.94 -3.93
CA MET A 179 -16.67 -4.86 -2.60
C MET A 179 -16.23 -6.23 -2.05
N LEU A 180 -16.89 -7.32 -2.47
CA LEU A 180 -16.63 -8.67 -1.97
C LEU A 180 -15.25 -9.20 -2.40
N PHE A 181 -14.69 -8.66 -3.49
CA PHE A 181 -13.41 -9.12 -4.04
C PHE A 181 -12.21 -8.37 -3.43
N GLY A 182 -12.40 -7.13 -2.95
CA GLY A 182 -11.34 -6.32 -2.34
C GLY A 182 -11.30 -6.34 -0.80
N MET A 183 -12.45 -6.43 -0.14
CA MET A 183 -12.53 -6.46 1.34
C MET A 183 -11.75 -7.59 2.01
N PRO A 184 -11.76 -8.84 1.48
CA PRO A 184 -11.09 -9.96 2.14
C PRO A 184 -9.60 -9.74 2.34
N LEU A 185 -8.94 -8.99 1.44
CA LEU A 185 -7.51 -8.67 1.58
C LEU A 185 -7.24 -7.76 2.78
N GLY A 186 -8.09 -6.75 2.99
CA GLY A 186 -7.99 -5.87 4.16
C GLY A 186 -8.17 -6.63 5.48
N VAL A 187 -9.15 -7.54 5.53
CA VAL A 187 -9.39 -8.40 6.71
C VAL A 187 -8.22 -9.35 6.95
N ALA A 188 -7.72 -10.01 5.91
CA ALA A 188 -6.58 -10.92 6.00
C ALA A 188 -5.31 -10.18 6.49
N THR A 189 -5.11 -8.95 6.04
CA THR A 189 -3.95 -8.12 6.45
C THR A 189 -4.05 -7.72 7.92
N LEU A 190 -5.24 -7.34 8.39
CA LEU A 190 -5.48 -7.05 9.80
C LEU A 190 -5.29 -8.27 10.70
N ALA A 191 -5.82 -9.42 10.28
CA ALA A 191 -5.64 -10.68 11.01
C ALA A 191 -4.16 -11.05 11.11
N ALA A 192 -3.39 -10.91 10.01
CA ALA A 192 -1.96 -11.15 10.00
C ALA A 192 -1.19 -10.16 10.90
N ALA A 193 -1.53 -8.87 10.86
CA ALA A 193 -0.91 -7.85 11.71
C ALA A 193 -1.16 -8.12 13.19
N ILE A 194 -2.40 -8.41 13.59
CA ILE A 194 -2.77 -8.76 14.98
C ILE A 194 -2.01 -9.99 15.43
N TRP A 195 -1.92 -11.02 14.57
CA TRP A 195 -1.20 -12.23 14.88
C TRP A 195 0.30 -11.98 15.11
N LEU A 196 0.95 -11.20 14.24
CA LEU A 196 2.37 -10.86 14.36
C LEU A 196 2.65 -10.03 15.61
N MET A 197 1.78 -9.07 15.94
CA MET A 197 1.87 -8.28 17.18
C MET A 197 1.71 -9.16 18.42
N ALA A 198 0.78 -10.12 18.41
CA ALA A 198 0.55 -11.02 19.53
C ALA A 198 1.69 -12.04 19.74
N LYS A 199 2.32 -12.52 18.66
CA LYS A 199 3.46 -13.43 18.76
C LYS A 199 4.72 -12.75 19.33
N GLY A 200 4.92 -11.46 19.03
CA GLY A 200 6.15 -10.75 19.37
C GLY A 200 7.35 -11.21 18.53
N PHE A 201 8.40 -10.40 18.53
CA PHE A 201 9.68 -10.77 17.93
C PHE A 201 10.63 -11.16 19.07
N GLU A 202 11.04 -12.43 19.14
CA GLU A 202 12.11 -12.82 20.07
C GLU A 202 13.40 -12.09 19.65
N ALA A 203 13.90 -11.21 20.52
CA ALA A 203 15.17 -10.54 20.33
C ALA A 203 16.31 -11.55 20.53
N SER A 204 16.60 -12.34 19.50
CA SER A 204 17.88 -13.05 19.44
C SER A 204 18.97 -12.02 19.14
N SER A 205 19.55 -11.42 20.19
CA SER A 205 20.80 -10.66 20.09
C SER A 205 21.93 -11.46 20.73
N PRO A 206 22.71 -12.25 19.96
CA PRO A 206 23.92 -12.90 20.46
C PRO A 206 25.12 -11.92 20.60
N ALA A 207 24.96 -10.64 20.25
CA ALA A 207 26.07 -9.73 20.03
C ALA A 207 26.58 -8.97 21.27
N LEU A 208 25.92 -9.07 22.44
CA LEU A 208 26.33 -8.37 23.66
C LEU A 208 27.02 -9.26 24.72
N THR A 209 27.13 -10.57 24.49
CA THR A 209 27.73 -11.50 25.48
C THR A 209 29.23 -11.79 25.24
N GLN A 210 29.85 -11.32 24.15
CA GLN A 210 31.26 -11.58 23.85
C GLN A 210 32.22 -10.38 24.02
N ALA A 211 31.81 -9.32 24.70
CA ALA A 211 32.70 -8.21 25.04
C ALA A 211 33.09 -8.20 26.53
N ALA A 212 33.81 -9.23 26.97
CA ALA A 212 34.74 -9.14 28.09
C ALA A 212 35.82 -10.24 27.99
N PRO A 213 36.89 -10.03 27.21
CA PRO A 213 38.09 -10.85 27.32
C PRO A 213 38.73 -10.58 28.69
N GLY A 214 39.01 -11.66 29.43
CA GLY A 214 39.63 -11.60 30.75
C GLY A 214 40.91 -10.79 30.74
N VAL A 215 40.97 -9.81 31.65
CA VAL A 215 42.20 -9.11 32.02
C VAL A 215 43.15 -10.15 32.61
N GLY A 216 44.13 -10.56 31.81
CA GLY A 216 45.25 -11.38 32.22
C GLY A 216 46.01 -10.68 33.35
N ARG A 217 46.14 -11.38 34.48
CA ARG A 217 47.04 -11.01 35.57
C ARG A 217 48.47 -11.02 35.04
N GLY A 218 49.03 -9.83 34.82
CA GLY A 218 50.46 -9.65 34.66
C GLY A 218 51.12 -9.76 36.04
N ASN A 219 51.90 -10.82 36.23
CA ASN A 219 52.80 -10.94 37.38
C ASN A 219 53.91 -9.88 37.24
N ALA A 220 54.06 -9.04 38.27
CA ALA A 220 55.20 -8.18 38.45
C ALA A 220 55.67 -8.28 39.91
N HIS A 221 56.95 -8.62 40.09
CA HIS A 221 57.74 -8.61 41.35
C HIS A 221 57.35 -9.73 42.34
N VAL A 222 58.23 -10.59 42.85
CA VAL A 222 59.64 -10.49 43.31
C VAL A 222 60.32 -11.85 43.13
#